data_AF-A0A285BFY4-F1
#
_entry.id   AF-A0A285BFY4-F1
#
_cell.length_a   1.000
_cell.length_b   1.000
_cell.length_c   1.000
_cell.angle_alpha   90.00
_cell.angle_beta   90.00
_cell.angle_gamma   90.00
#
_symmetry.space_group_name_H-M   'P 1'
#
loop_
_entity.id
_entity.type
_entity.pdbx_description
1 polymer ?
#
loop_
_entity_poly.entity_id
_entity_poly.type
_entity_poly.pdbx_seq_one_letter_code
_entity_poly.pdbx_strand_id
1 'polypeptide(L)'
;MSRAKELFSVKMADTTNREGYPAYTRSLEEQYVQTLLTNTIGNTFYADSNTLLSEANALHDQMLEKNPNFVAKALIFARNRGLMRLQPIFGLAKLSSVSPELFSKIFTNVILIPSDLQDFMMILEGQGRGQGGRAVKRQVSKFLNSVSEYWAIKYNGHGRGYSLGDIVKTAHPKPISDKQKAIFAYLVGKEYDKMQVPQISAYEALKKTTDTKEQISLIQEGRLPHEVVTGVIKPDKEIWNAILHQMPIFALLRNLNTLDRAGVLDENREYITSVLNDPERLAKSKILPFRFVTAFYQVKKAWIKDALRQAVELTFDNLPDIPGKTAVFLDVSESMDGDYLRTGSVFALALYKKTNGNGIFWTFDTRVYDPQPSMYDSILTQAERIEARGGTDTGAPVEKLRKDNVYVDNIIIITDEQQNTGSPFYKELEKYRRSINPNTKAFVIDIAPYRSSMVPPTDKNTHYIYGWSETVLEYIAMSIKGYGSMIEDIGQIEIGQA
;
A
#
# COMPACT_ATOMS: atom_id res chain seq x y z
N MET A 1 -13.14 38.12 -36.09
CA MET A 1 -13.77 37.27 -35.05
C MET A 1 -12.73 37.01 -33.97
N SER A 2 -13.06 37.29 -32.71
CA SER A 2 -12.11 37.46 -31.60
C SER A 2 -11.45 36.15 -31.12
N ARG A 3 -10.14 36.20 -30.80
CA ARG A 3 -9.34 35.20 -30.05
C ARG A 3 -10.01 34.69 -28.77
N ALA A 4 -11.01 35.40 -28.24
CA ALA A 4 -11.82 34.95 -27.11
C ALA A 4 -12.65 33.69 -27.41
N LYS A 5 -12.96 33.38 -28.68
CA LYS A 5 -13.77 32.19 -29.03
C LYS A 5 -12.96 30.88 -29.01
N GLU A 6 -11.63 30.95 -29.07
CA GLU A 6 -10.74 29.78 -28.94
C GLU A 6 -10.44 29.40 -27.48
N LEU A 7 -10.52 30.37 -26.54
CA LEU A 7 -10.30 30.13 -25.10
C LEU A 7 -11.52 29.50 -24.39
N PHE A 8 -12.71 29.54 -25.01
CA PHE A 8 -13.97 29.01 -24.47
C PHE A 8 -14.57 27.88 -25.31
N SER A 9 -13.85 27.35 -26.30
CA SER A 9 -14.30 26.12 -26.95
C SER A 9 -14.09 24.96 -25.98
N VAL A 10 -15.18 24.49 -25.37
CA VAL A 10 -15.24 23.17 -24.74
C VAL A 10 -14.65 22.18 -25.74
N LYS A 11 -13.51 21.57 -25.40
CA LYS A 11 -12.95 20.48 -26.21
C LYS A 11 -14.09 19.48 -26.39
N MET A 12 -14.42 19.12 -27.63
CA MET A 12 -15.38 18.05 -27.87
C MET A 12 -14.76 16.73 -27.41
N ALA A 13 -15.58 15.81 -26.89
CA ALA A 13 -15.15 14.47 -26.52
C ALA A 13 -14.34 13.83 -27.67
N ASP A 14 -13.13 13.37 -27.37
CA ASP A 14 -12.23 12.77 -28.37
C ASP A 14 -12.29 11.23 -28.36
N THR A 15 -13.08 10.64 -27.46
CA THR A 15 -13.33 9.20 -27.39
C THR A 15 -14.69 8.88 -26.73
N THR A 16 -15.05 7.61 -26.63
CA THR A 16 -16.22 7.10 -25.91
C THR A 16 -15.81 6.00 -24.94
N ASN A 17 -16.46 5.90 -23.78
CA ASN A 17 -16.22 4.80 -22.85
C ASN A 17 -16.83 3.47 -23.38
N ARG A 18 -16.66 2.39 -22.63
CA ARG A 18 -17.13 1.03 -22.99
C ARG A 18 -18.65 0.92 -23.21
N GLU A 19 -19.41 1.82 -22.58
CA GLU A 19 -20.88 1.91 -22.66
C GLU A 19 -21.36 2.99 -23.64
N GLY A 20 -20.46 3.57 -24.45
CA GLY A 20 -20.79 4.51 -25.52
C GLY A 20 -20.99 5.97 -25.08
N TYR A 21 -20.62 6.35 -23.85
CA TYR A 21 -20.72 7.73 -23.37
C TYR A 21 -19.49 8.58 -23.77
N PRO A 22 -19.65 9.89 -24.06
CA PRO A 22 -18.55 10.79 -24.42
C PRO A 22 -17.43 10.85 -23.37
N ALA A 23 -16.16 10.71 -23.79
CA ALA A 23 -14.97 10.66 -22.95
C ALA A 23 -13.78 11.44 -23.56
N TYR A 24 -12.68 11.57 -22.80
CA TYR A 24 -11.54 12.45 -23.13
C TYR A 24 -10.18 11.85 -22.74
N THR A 25 -9.14 12.12 -23.54
CA THR A 25 -7.78 11.55 -23.37
C THR A 25 -6.89 12.37 -22.39
N ARG A 26 -6.34 11.74 -21.34
CA ARG A 26 -5.40 12.35 -20.34
C ARG A 26 -3.97 12.49 -20.88
N SER A 27 -3.10 13.29 -20.25
CA SER A 27 -1.66 13.27 -20.59
C SER A 27 -1.04 11.92 -20.22
N LEU A 28 -0.03 11.48 -20.96
CA LEU A 28 0.58 10.18 -20.77
C LEU A 28 1.29 10.08 -19.40
N GLU A 29 1.93 11.16 -18.95
CA GLU A 29 2.60 11.27 -17.65
C GLU A 29 1.62 11.09 -16.48
N GLU A 30 0.45 11.73 -16.54
CA GLU A 30 -0.59 11.60 -15.51
C GLU A 30 -1.18 10.19 -15.49
N GLN A 31 -1.49 9.63 -16.66
CA GLN A 31 -1.94 8.24 -16.77
C GLN A 31 -0.92 7.28 -16.16
N TYR A 32 0.37 7.54 -16.39
CA TYR A 32 1.46 6.71 -15.89
C TYR A 32 1.60 6.77 -14.38
N VAL A 33 1.63 7.97 -13.80
CA VAL A 33 1.70 8.13 -12.34
C VAL A 33 0.47 7.51 -11.67
N GLN A 34 -0.71 7.70 -12.25
CA GLN A 34 -1.92 7.05 -11.75
C GLN A 34 -1.78 5.53 -11.76
N THR A 35 -1.38 4.94 -12.89
CA THR A 35 -1.17 3.49 -13.01
C THR A 35 -0.12 2.98 -12.01
N LEU A 36 0.95 3.72 -11.81
CA LEU A 36 1.97 3.36 -10.82
C LEU A 36 1.43 3.36 -9.38
N LEU A 37 0.54 4.30 -9.04
CA LEU A 37 0.08 4.56 -7.67
C LEU A 37 -1.23 3.84 -7.31
N THR A 38 -2.07 3.52 -8.28
CA THR A 38 -3.44 3.05 -8.02
C THR A 38 -3.71 1.67 -8.62
N ASN A 39 -2.93 1.22 -9.61
CA ASN A 39 -3.16 -0.09 -10.25
C ASN A 39 -2.37 -1.20 -9.54
N THR A 40 -2.90 -1.69 -8.43
CA THR A 40 -2.25 -2.74 -7.63
C THR A 40 -2.36 -4.12 -8.31
N ILE A 41 -1.34 -4.48 -9.09
CA ILE A 41 -1.15 -5.81 -9.72
C ILE A 41 -1.25 -6.97 -8.69
N GLY A 42 -1.10 -6.70 -7.39
CA GLY A 42 -0.84 -7.71 -6.37
C GLY A 42 -1.99 -8.15 -5.46
N ASN A 43 -3.19 -7.56 -5.53
CA ASN A 43 -4.24 -7.88 -4.52
C ASN A 43 -5.71 -7.89 -5.03
N THR A 44 -5.96 -7.72 -6.33
CA THR A 44 -7.32 -7.87 -6.87
C THR A 44 -7.59 -9.34 -7.21
N PHE A 45 -8.40 -10.01 -6.40
CA PHE A 45 -8.89 -11.37 -6.65
C PHE A 45 -9.64 -11.45 -7.99
N TYR A 46 -9.21 -12.41 -8.82
CA TYR A 46 -9.79 -13.03 -10.03
C TYR A 46 -10.94 -12.34 -10.80
N ALA A 47 -10.58 -11.83 -11.99
CA ALA A 47 -11.24 -12.07 -13.30
C ALA A 47 -10.51 -11.29 -14.41
N ASP A 48 -9.72 -10.27 -14.05
CA ASP A 48 -9.25 -9.24 -14.98
C ASP A 48 -7.74 -8.94 -14.87
N SER A 49 -6.95 -9.82 -14.26
CA SER A 49 -5.50 -9.61 -14.04
C SER A 49 -4.71 -9.47 -15.34
N ASN A 50 -5.08 -10.21 -16.39
CA ASN A 50 -4.38 -10.18 -17.68
C ASN A 50 -4.59 -8.86 -18.44
N THR A 51 -5.79 -8.28 -18.38
CA THR A 51 -6.10 -7.02 -19.07
C THR A 51 -5.49 -5.82 -18.32
N LEU A 52 -5.51 -5.81 -16.97
CA LEU A 52 -4.79 -4.78 -16.19
C LEU A 52 -3.29 -4.85 -16.45
N LEU A 53 -2.75 -6.07 -16.54
CA LEU A 53 -1.33 -6.27 -16.83
C LEU A 53 -0.99 -5.80 -18.26
N SER A 54 -1.83 -6.07 -19.26
CA SER A 54 -1.59 -5.64 -20.63
C SER A 54 -1.68 -4.12 -20.80
N GLU A 55 -2.65 -3.47 -20.15
CA GLU A 55 -2.79 -2.01 -20.13
C GLU A 55 -1.60 -1.35 -19.42
N ALA A 56 -1.22 -1.83 -18.23
CA ALA A 56 -0.04 -1.35 -17.53
C ALA A 56 1.22 -1.55 -18.40
N ASN A 57 1.35 -2.73 -19.02
CA ASN A 57 2.45 -3.04 -19.94
C ASN A 57 2.55 -2.02 -21.08
N ALA A 58 1.45 -1.77 -21.79
CA ALA A 58 1.42 -0.79 -22.88
C ALA A 58 1.80 0.61 -22.40
N LEU A 59 1.32 1.02 -21.24
CA LEU A 59 1.60 2.36 -20.70
C LEU A 59 3.06 2.54 -20.27
N HIS A 60 3.67 1.50 -19.67
CA HIS A 60 5.11 1.50 -19.39
C HIS A 60 5.92 1.64 -20.69
N ASP A 61 5.53 0.94 -21.77
CA ASP A 61 6.24 1.02 -23.06
C ASP A 61 6.16 2.43 -23.65
N GLN A 62 4.95 3.00 -23.73
CA GLN A 62 4.75 4.35 -24.27
C GLN A 62 5.53 5.42 -23.48
N MET A 63 5.53 5.33 -22.15
CA MET A 63 6.27 6.29 -21.33
C MET A 63 7.77 6.12 -21.38
N LEU A 64 8.26 4.89 -21.49
CA LEU A 64 9.68 4.63 -21.68
C LEU A 64 10.16 5.13 -23.05
N GLU A 65 9.35 5.03 -24.10
CA GLU A 65 9.67 5.61 -25.41
C GLU A 65 9.69 7.15 -25.35
N LYS A 66 8.72 7.75 -24.66
CA LYS A 66 8.59 9.20 -24.56
C LYS A 66 9.64 9.85 -23.65
N ASN A 67 9.81 9.36 -22.42
CA ASN A 67 10.66 9.99 -21.42
C ASN A 67 11.18 9.00 -20.36
N PRO A 68 12.26 8.25 -20.65
CA PRO A 68 12.87 7.31 -19.71
C PRO A 68 13.33 7.97 -18.40
N ASN A 69 13.76 9.23 -18.43
CA ASN A 69 14.20 9.96 -17.24
C ASN A 69 13.03 10.21 -16.28
N PHE A 70 11.88 10.64 -16.80
CA PHE A 70 10.67 10.80 -15.99
C PHE A 70 10.22 9.46 -15.43
N VAL A 71 10.23 8.39 -16.23
CA VAL A 71 9.93 7.03 -15.75
C VAL A 71 10.81 6.67 -14.57
N ALA A 72 12.14 6.84 -14.68
CA ALA A 72 13.06 6.52 -13.59
C ALA A 72 12.72 7.25 -12.27
N LYS A 73 12.40 8.54 -12.34
CA LYS A 73 11.98 9.33 -11.17
C LYS A 73 10.62 8.90 -10.63
N ALA A 74 9.66 8.63 -11.51
CA ALA A 74 8.32 8.16 -11.15
C ALA A 74 8.36 6.78 -10.47
N LEU A 75 9.24 5.87 -10.87
CA LEU A 75 9.42 4.56 -10.21
C LEU A 75 9.97 4.72 -8.78
N ILE A 76 10.96 5.61 -8.58
CA ILE A 76 11.47 5.93 -7.24
C ILE A 76 10.35 6.52 -6.38
N PHE A 77 9.62 7.49 -6.92
CA PHE A 77 8.50 8.14 -6.23
C PHE A 77 7.45 7.10 -5.83
N ALA A 78 6.97 6.30 -6.78
CA ALA A 78 5.95 5.29 -6.54
C ALA A 78 6.41 4.24 -5.53
N ARG A 79 7.70 3.85 -5.54
CA ARG A 79 8.24 2.88 -4.57
C ARG A 79 8.34 3.45 -3.15
N ASN A 80 8.88 4.66 -3.01
CA ASN A 80 9.33 5.18 -1.72
C ASN A 80 8.34 6.14 -1.06
N ARG A 81 7.57 6.89 -1.87
CA ARG A 81 6.51 7.79 -1.41
C ARG A 81 5.12 7.26 -1.71
N GLY A 82 4.94 6.60 -2.85
CA GLY A 82 3.69 5.91 -3.21
C GLY A 82 3.49 4.55 -2.53
N LEU A 83 4.54 4.02 -1.88
CA LEU A 83 4.59 2.71 -1.20
C LEU A 83 4.10 1.54 -2.06
N MET A 84 4.21 1.67 -3.38
CA MET A 84 3.85 0.65 -4.35
C MET A 84 4.98 -0.36 -4.54
N ARG A 85 4.65 -1.62 -4.81
CA ARG A 85 5.63 -2.70 -4.90
C ARG A 85 5.79 -3.23 -6.32
N LEU A 86 4.79 -3.91 -6.87
CA LEU A 86 4.93 -4.64 -8.12
C LEU A 86 5.05 -3.73 -9.35
N GLN A 87 4.26 -2.65 -9.43
CA GLN A 87 4.31 -1.71 -10.56
C GLN A 87 5.70 -1.05 -10.73
N PRO A 88 6.35 -0.52 -9.67
CA PRO A 88 7.73 -0.04 -9.76
C PRO A 88 8.74 -1.10 -10.21
N ILE A 89 8.62 -2.34 -9.69
CA ILE A 89 9.53 -3.44 -10.06
C ILE A 89 9.35 -3.83 -11.53
N PHE A 90 8.12 -3.87 -12.01
CA PHE A 90 7.80 -4.15 -13.41
C PHE A 90 8.33 -3.07 -14.35
N GLY A 91 8.12 -1.80 -14.00
CA GLY A 91 8.69 -0.67 -14.73
C GLY A 91 10.22 -0.66 -14.72
N LEU A 92 10.86 -1.05 -13.61
CA LEU A 92 12.31 -1.19 -13.52
C LEU A 92 12.84 -2.29 -14.46
N ALA A 93 12.14 -3.42 -14.54
CA ALA A 93 12.48 -4.50 -15.48
C ALA A 93 12.48 -3.98 -16.91
N LYS A 94 11.45 -3.23 -17.33
CA LYS A 94 11.40 -2.61 -18.67
C LYS A 94 12.46 -1.52 -18.88
N LEU A 95 12.69 -0.67 -17.88
CA LEU A 95 13.73 0.34 -17.93
C LEU A 95 15.13 -0.28 -18.16
N SER A 96 15.37 -1.49 -17.62
CA SER A 96 16.65 -2.19 -17.82
C SER A 96 16.97 -2.54 -19.28
N SER A 97 15.96 -2.67 -20.15
CA SER A 97 16.16 -2.86 -21.60
C SER A 97 16.30 -1.55 -22.37
N VAL A 98 15.65 -0.47 -21.91
CA VAL A 98 15.63 0.83 -22.61
C VAL A 98 16.84 1.69 -22.23
N SER A 99 17.17 1.76 -20.94
CA SER A 99 18.31 2.54 -20.43
C SER A 99 19.00 1.78 -19.28
N PRO A 100 20.01 0.94 -19.60
CA PRO A 100 20.81 0.24 -18.59
C PRO A 100 21.53 1.18 -17.60
N GLU A 101 21.79 2.42 -18.02
CA GLU A 101 22.39 3.47 -17.18
C GLU A 101 21.39 3.95 -16.11
N LEU A 102 20.19 4.42 -16.51
CA LEU A 102 19.16 4.85 -15.58
C LEU A 102 18.73 3.71 -14.66
N PHE A 103 18.52 2.52 -15.22
CA PHE A 103 18.28 1.30 -14.45
C PHE A 103 19.33 1.08 -13.36
N SER A 104 20.61 1.22 -13.71
CA SER A 104 21.72 1.02 -12.77
C SER A 104 21.68 2.01 -11.61
N LYS A 105 21.27 3.26 -11.87
CA LYS A 105 21.22 4.33 -10.87
C LYS A 105 20.08 4.14 -9.87
N ILE A 106 18.92 3.67 -10.34
CA ILE A 106 17.71 3.58 -9.51
C ILE A 106 17.45 2.19 -8.92
N PHE A 107 18.24 1.17 -9.28
CA PHE A 107 17.98 -0.22 -8.91
C PHE A 107 17.73 -0.41 -7.41
N THR A 108 18.62 0.14 -6.57
CA THR A 108 18.55 0.03 -5.10
C THR A 108 17.48 0.92 -4.48
N ASN A 109 16.93 1.89 -5.22
CA ASN A 109 15.78 2.69 -4.79
C ASN A 109 14.46 1.97 -5.05
N VAL A 110 14.45 0.97 -5.95
CA VAL A 110 13.24 0.22 -6.31
C VAL A 110 13.24 -1.19 -5.67
N ILE A 111 14.36 -1.91 -5.75
CA ILE A 111 14.55 -3.24 -5.17
C ILE A 111 15.05 -3.08 -3.73
N LEU A 112 14.14 -3.21 -2.76
CA LEU A 112 14.41 -2.89 -1.36
C LEU A 112 14.65 -4.15 -0.51
N ILE A 113 13.98 -5.26 -0.84
CA ILE A 113 14.06 -6.52 -0.10
C ILE A 113 14.26 -7.71 -1.05
N PRO A 114 14.77 -8.87 -0.55
CA PRO A 114 15.01 -10.05 -1.39
C PRO A 114 13.80 -10.51 -2.20
N SER A 115 12.59 -10.37 -1.67
CA SER A 115 11.39 -10.72 -2.43
C SER A 115 11.14 -9.80 -3.62
N ASP A 116 11.57 -8.54 -3.57
CA ASP A 116 11.52 -7.65 -4.74
C ASP A 116 12.49 -8.12 -5.82
N LEU A 117 13.67 -8.59 -5.41
CA LEU A 117 14.65 -9.17 -6.33
C LEU A 117 14.10 -10.46 -6.97
N GLN A 118 13.43 -11.32 -6.20
CA GLN A 118 12.76 -12.52 -6.72
C GLN A 118 11.69 -12.15 -7.75
N ASP A 119 10.79 -11.21 -7.41
CA ASP A 119 9.73 -10.74 -8.31
C ASP A 119 10.33 -10.10 -9.57
N PHE A 120 11.41 -9.33 -9.45
CA PHE A 120 12.14 -8.75 -10.57
C PHE A 120 12.71 -9.82 -11.51
N MET A 121 13.33 -10.88 -10.97
CA MET A 121 13.87 -11.98 -11.78
C MET A 121 12.75 -12.75 -12.50
N MET A 122 11.63 -13.00 -11.81
CA MET A 122 10.44 -13.63 -12.41
C MET A 122 9.86 -12.78 -13.54
N ILE A 123 9.79 -11.45 -13.37
CA ILE A 123 9.30 -10.54 -14.40
C ILE A 123 10.21 -10.58 -15.64
N LEU A 124 11.54 -10.59 -15.45
CA LEU A 124 12.48 -10.73 -16.57
C LEU A 124 12.27 -12.04 -17.32
N GLU A 125 12.12 -13.16 -16.61
CA GLU A 125 11.86 -14.46 -17.20
C GLU A 125 10.52 -14.49 -17.95
N GLY A 126 9.45 -13.97 -17.35
CA GLY A 126 8.13 -13.86 -17.98
C GLY A 126 8.10 -12.98 -19.22
N GLN A 127 9.03 -12.02 -19.34
CA GLN A 127 9.25 -11.22 -20.55
C GLN A 127 10.12 -11.93 -21.61
N GLY A 128 10.49 -13.20 -21.40
CA GLY A 128 11.38 -13.95 -22.30
C GLY A 128 12.84 -13.49 -22.25
N ARG A 129 13.23 -12.72 -21.23
CA ARG A 129 14.59 -12.15 -21.09
C ARG A 129 15.51 -13.00 -20.20
N GLY A 130 15.01 -14.15 -19.74
CA GLY A 130 15.70 -15.04 -18.83
C GLY A 130 16.20 -14.30 -17.59
N GLN A 131 17.50 -14.43 -17.31
CA GLN A 131 18.14 -13.88 -16.12
C GLN A 131 18.71 -12.46 -16.30
N GLY A 132 18.41 -11.81 -17.43
CA GLY A 132 18.92 -10.49 -17.77
C GLY A 132 20.39 -10.46 -18.22
N GLY A 133 20.78 -9.32 -18.80
CA GLY A 133 22.13 -9.09 -19.33
C GLY A 133 23.15 -8.64 -18.29
N ARG A 134 24.34 -8.23 -18.76
CA ARG A 134 25.48 -7.85 -17.90
C ARG A 134 25.16 -6.73 -16.91
N ALA A 135 24.42 -5.71 -17.33
CA ALA A 135 24.02 -4.59 -16.47
C ALA A 135 23.10 -5.04 -15.33
N VAL A 136 22.16 -5.93 -15.61
CA VAL A 136 21.28 -6.55 -14.60
C VAL A 136 22.10 -7.34 -13.61
N LYS A 137 22.92 -8.30 -14.11
CA LYS A 137 23.76 -9.15 -13.24
C LYS A 137 24.66 -8.32 -12.32
N ARG A 138 25.24 -7.21 -12.81
CA ARG A 138 26.04 -6.29 -11.99
C ARG A 138 25.26 -5.68 -10.83
N GLN A 139 24.03 -5.21 -11.05
CA GLN A 139 23.22 -4.63 -9.97
C GLN A 139 22.70 -5.69 -9.01
N VAL A 140 22.30 -6.86 -9.54
CA VAL A 140 21.96 -8.02 -8.72
C VAL A 140 23.14 -8.42 -7.82
N SER A 141 24.38 -8.48 -8.35
CA SER A 141 25.56 -8.77 -7.54
C SER A 141 25.83 -7.71 -6.47
N LYS A 142 25.57 -6.43 -6.74
CA LYS A 142 25.69 -5.35 -5.74
C LYS A 142 24.67 -5.54 -4.62
N PHE A 143 23.42 -5.82 -4.96
CA PHE A 143 22.36 -6.09 -3.98
C PHE A 143 22.63 -7.36 -3.17
N LEU A 144 23.12 -8.43 -3.80
CA LEU A 144 23.49 -9.66 -3.07
C LEU A 144 24.57 -9.38 -2.02
N ASN A 145 25.50 -8.47 -2.27
CA ASN A 145 26.51 -8.07 -1.28
C ASN A 145 25.95 -7.24 -0.11
N SER A 146 24.69 -6.76 -0.18
CA SER A 146 23.98 -6.17 0.96
C SER A 146 23.07 -7.17 1.68
N VAL A 147 23.00 -8.44 1.24
CA VAL A 147 22.16 -9.47 1.88
C VAL A 147 22.69 -9.75 3.28
N SER A 148 21.80 -9.63 4.27
CA SER A 148 22.08 -9.95 5.67
C SER A 148 21.84 -11.43 5.97
N GLU A 149 22.33 -11.90 7.12
CA GLU A 149 22.02 -13.24 7.64
C GLU A 149 20.52 -13.45 7.80
N TYR A 150 19.81 -12.47 8.36
CA TYR A 150 18.35 -12.47 8.48
C TYR A 150 17.67 -12.68 7.12
N TRP A 151 18.12 -11.97 6.08
CA TRP A 151 17.57 -12.14 4.73
C TRP A 151 17.88 -13.51 4.14
N ALA A 152 19.09 -14.02 4.35
CA ALA A 152 19.46 -15.36 3.92
C ALA A 152 18.57 -16.42 4.57
N ILE A 153 18.25 -16.30 5.85
CA ILE A 153 17.40 -17.29 6.54
C ILE A 153 15.93 -17.15 6.14
N LYS A 154 15.40 -15.92 6.10
CA LYS A 154 13.99 -15.66 5.86
C LYS A 154 13.56 -15.88 4.40
N TYR A 155 14.45 -15.60 3.44
CA TYR A 155 14.09 -15.57 2.01
C TYR A 155 14.74 -16.69 1.16
N ASN A 156 15.42 -17.66 1.77
CA ASN A 156 16.00 -18.81 1.06
C ASN A 156 15.00 -19.96 0.79
N GLY A 157 13.70 -19.73 0.98
CA GLY A 157 12.64 -20.67 0.60
C GLY A 157 12.42 -20.76 -0.92
N HIS A 158 11.83 -21.86 -1.38
CA HIS A 158 11.64 -22.18 -2.81
C HIS A 158 10.24 -21.82 -3.34
N GLY A 159 9.47 -21.00 -2.62
CA GLY A 159 8.05 -20.73 -2.93
C GLY A 159 7.76 -19.61 -3.93
N ARG A 160 8.78 -18.90 -4.44
CA ARG A 160 8.62 -17.71 -5.32
C ARG A 160 9.40 -17.82 -6.63
N GLY A 161 9.49 -19.02 -7.22
CA GLY A 161 10.26 -19.27 -8.43
C GLY A 161 11.77 -19.33 -8.18
N TYR A 162 12.40 -18.21 -7.85
CA TYR A 162 13.84 -18.13 -7.57
C TYR A 162 14.15 -18.15 -6.07
N SER A 163 15.01 -19.08 -5.63
CA SER A 163 15.65 -18.95 -4.31
C SER A 163 16.78 -17.92 -4.36
N LEU A 164 17.15 -17.36 -3.21
CA LEU A 164 18.36 -16.52 -3.12
C LEU A 164 19.61 -17.29 -3.57
N GLY A 165 19.70 -18.59 -3.29
CA GLY A 165 20.77 -19.45 -3.77
C GLY A 165 20.86 -19.52 -5.30
N ASP A 166 19.72 -19.62 -6.00
CA ASP A 166 19.68 -19.64 -7.47
C ASP A 166 20.15 -18.31 -8.07
N ILE A 167 19.77 -17.20 -7.43
CA ILE A 167 20.19 -15.87 -7.86
C ILE A 167 21.70 -15.67 -7.64
N VAL A 168 22.25 -16.19 -6.53
CA VAL A 168 23.71 -16.22 -6.29
C VAL A 168 24.43 -17.04 -7.36
N LYS A 169 23.93 -18.24 -7.69
CA LYS A 169 24.49 -19.09 -8.76
C LYS A 169 24.41 -18.41 -10.12
N THR A 170 23.39 -17.60 -10.35
CA THR A 170 23.15 -16.90 -11.63
C THR A 170 24.04 -15.67 -11.83
N ALA A 171 24.17 -14.84 -10.78
CA ALA A 171 24.86 -13.56 -10.82
C ALA A 171 26.36 -13.68 -10.51
N HIS A 172 26.80 -14.77 -9.88
CA HIS A 172 28.18 -15.01 -9.45
C HIS A 172 28.81 -13.78 -8.76
N PRO A 173 28.19 -13.23 -7.70
CA PRO A 173 28.73 -12.06 -7.02
C PRO A 173 30.10 -12.38 -6.42
N LYS A 174 31.06 -11.45 -6.57
CA LYS A 174 32.29 -11.48 -5.78
C LYS A 174 31.96 -11.00 -4.36
N PRO A 175 32.21 -11.81 -3.31
CA PRO A 175 31.99 -11.38 -1.93
C PRO A 175 32.88 -10.18 -1.58
N ILE A 176 32.32 -9.22 -0.86
CA ILE A 176 33.05 -8.04 -0.35
C ILE A 176 33.70 -8.27 1.02
N SER A 177 33.37 -9.35 1.71
CA SER A 177 33.90 -9.70 3.04
C SER A 177 33.80 -11.20 3.30
N ASP A 178 34.50 -11.70 4.33
CA ASP A 178 34.40 -13.10 4.77
C ASP A 178 33.00 -13.47 5.24
N LYS A 179 32.30 -12.51 5.87
CA LYS A 179 30.88 -12.63 6.17
C LYS A 179 30.03 -12.87 4.92
N GLN A 180 30.20 -12.05 3.89
CA GLN A 180 29.43 -12.26 2.64
C GLN A 180 29.82 -13.55 1.92
N LYS A 181 31.09 -13.95 1.99
CA LYS A 181 31.56 -15.23 1.46
C LYS A 181 30.85 -16.40 2.16
N ALA A 182 30.73 -16.35 3.49
CA ALA A 182 30.03 -17.35 4.28
C ALA A 182 28.51 -17.36 3.97
N ILE A 183 27.87 -16.19 3.85
CA ILE A 183 26.45 -16.08 3.45
C ILE A 183 26.22 -16.70 2.06
N PHE A 184 27.04 -16.39 1.07
CA PHE A 184 26.88 -16.94 -0.27
C PHE A 184 27.12 -18.45 -0.30
N ALA A 185 28.14 -18.94 0.41
CA ALA A 185 28.38 -20.38 0.55
C ALA A 185 27.18 -21.09 1.20
N TYR A 186 26.61 -20.53 2.27
CA TYR A 186 25.38 -21.03 2.90
C TYR A 186 24.21 -21.09 1.91
N LEU A 187 23.93 -20.00 1.20
CA LEU A 187 22.80 -19.91 0.25
C LEU A 187 22.89 -20.93 -0.88
N VAL A 188 24.09 -21.29 -1.33
CA VAL A 188 24.29 -22.29 -2.40
C VAL A 188 24.49 -23.72 -1.87
N GLY A 189 24.43 -23.94 -0.55
CA GLY A 189 24.58 -25.26 0.07
C GLY A 189 26.02 -25.78 0.13
N LYS A 190 27.02 -24.88 0.18
CA LYS A 190 28.44 -25.22 0.38
C LYS A 190 28.85 -25.05 1.83
N GLU A 191 30.00 -25.63 2.21
CA GLU A 191 30.61 -25.37 3.51
C GLU A 191 30.95 -23.88 3.69
N TYR A 192 30.70 -23.37 4.89
CA TYR A 192 30.88 -21.97 5.25
C TYR A 192 31.44 -21.85 6.67
N ASP A 193 32.12 -20.74 6.93
CA ASP A 193 32.63 -20.43 8.27
C ASP A 193 31.49 -19.92 9.16
N LYS A 194 31.10 -20.76 10.12
CA LYS A 194 30.03 -20.48 11.09
C LYS A 194 30.32 -19.26 11.97
N MET A 195 31.59 -18.98 12.27
CA MET A 195 31.96 -17.83 13.12
C MET A 195 31.64 -16.49 12.44
N GLN A 196 31.62 -16.46 11.10
CA GLN A 196 31.29 -15.25 10.33
C GLN A 196 29.79 -14.99 10.24
N VAL A 197 28.97 -16.01 10.51
CA VAL A 197 27.50 -15.97 10.37
C VAL A 197 26.80 -16.58 11.60
N PRO A 198 26.90 -15.93 12.77
CA PRO A 198 26.34 -16.45 14.02
C PRO A 198 24.82 -16.63 14.00
N GLN A 199 24.08 -15.76 13.29
CA GLN A 199 22.62 -15.87 13.21
C GLN A 199 22.20 -17.05 12.32
N ILE A 200 22.89 -17.29 11.20
CA ILE A 200 22.70 -18.50 10.38
C ILE A 200 23.05 -19.75 11.19
N SER A 201 24.15 -19.69 11.94
CA SER A 201 24.61 -20.81 12.77
C SER A 201 23.60 -21.15 13.86
N ALA A 202 23.03 -20.16 14.55
CA ALA A 202 21.97 -20.34 15.53
C ALA A 202 20.71 -20.95 14.90
N TYR A 203 20.33 -20.49 13.71
CA TYR A 203 19.20 -21.04 12.97
C TYR A 203 19.40 -22.51 12.57
N GLU A 204 20.58 -22.88 12.06
CA GLU A 204 20.88 -24.28 11.69
C GLU A 204 21.03 -25.19 12.92
N ALA A 205 21.45 -24.66 14.07
CA ALA A 205 21.44 -25.38 15.34
C ALA A 205 20.00 -25.60 15.85
N LEU A 206 19.14 -24.57 15.75
CA LEU A 206 17.73 -24.64 16.19
C LEU A 206 16.97 -25.77 15.52
N LYS A 207 17.24 -26.05 14.23
CA LYS A 207 16.62 -27.16 13.48
C LYS A 207 16.93 -28.55 14.05
N LYS A 208 18.02 -28.69 14.81
CA LYS A 208 18.57 -29.98 15.24
C LYS A 208 18.27 -30.28 16.70
N THR A 209 18.17 -29.25 17.53
CA THR A 209 17.92 -29.42 18.96
C THR A 209 16.44 -29.64 19.27
N THR A 210 16.18 -30.48 20.26
CA THR A 210 14.84 -30.74 20.83
C THR A 210 14.72 -30.22 22.27
N ASP A 211 15.79 -29.66 22.85
CA ASP A 211 15.78 -29.12 24.20
C ASP A 211 15.23 -27.68 24.22
N THR A 212 14.15 -27.45 24.96
CA THR A 212 13.47 -26.14 25.00
C THR A 212 14.40 -25.02 25.50
N LYS A 213 15.28 -25.30 26.48
CA LYS A 213 16.20 -24.28 27.02
C LYS A 213 17.26 -23.86 26.00
N GLU A 214 17.86 -24.84 25.32
CA GLU A 214 18.78 -24.59 24.21
C GLU A 214 18.07 -23.84 23.07
N GLN A 215 16.84 -24.23 22.71
CA GLN A 215 16.04 -23.53 21.71
C GLN A 215 15.84 -22.05 22.07
N ILE A 216 15.50 -21.73 23.32
CA ILE A 216 15.31 -20.36 23.79
C ILE A 216 16.61 -19.56 23.71
N SER A 217 17.74 -20.12 24.16
CA SER A 217 19.06 -19.47 24.07
C SER A 217 19.44 -19.17 22.62
N LEU A 218 19.30 -20.14 21.71
CA LEU A 218 19.56 -19.95 20.28
C LEU A 218 18.68 -18.87 19.65
N ILE A 219 17.40 -18.82 20.03
CA ILE A 219 16.45 -17.81 19.55
C ILE A 219 16.85 -16.41 20.01
N GLN A 220 17.25 -16.25 21.27
CA GLN A 220 17.60 -14.95 21.85
C GLN A 220 18.97 -14.45 21.37
N GLU A 221 20.00 -15.30 21.44
CA GLU A 221 21.37 -14.97 21.03
C GLU A 221 21.46 -14.76 19.52
N GLY A 222 20.81 -15.62 18.74
CA GLY A 222 20.71 -15.50 17.30
C GLY A 222 19.72 -14.43 16.82
N ARG A 223 18.93 -13.83 17.73
CA ARG A 223 17.85 -12.87 17.43
C ARG A 223 16.94 -13.40 16.33
N LEU A 224 16.51 -14.66 16.45
CA LEU A 224 15.78 -15.36 15.40
C LEU A 224 14.32 -14.87 15.38
N PRO A 225 13.84 -14.33 14.24
CA PRO A 225 12.49 -13.78 14.14
C PRO A 225 11.43 -14.89 14.21
N HIS A 226 10.22 -14.54 14.64
CA HIS A 226 9.16 -15.54 14.84
C HIS A 226 8.87 -16.38 13.60
N GLU A 227 8.85 -15.78 12.38
CA GLU A 227 8.53 -16.50 11.15
C GLU A 227 9.51 -17.64 10.88
N VAL A 228 10.79 -17.38 11.19
CA VAL A 228 11.87 -18.34 11.01
C VAL A 228 11.76 -19.46 12.04
N VAL A 229 11.49 -19.10 13.30
CA VAL A 229 11.35 -20.08 14.39
C VAL A 229 10.14 -21.00 14.15
N THR A 230 8.97 -20.43 13.88
CA THR A 230 7.74 -21.19 13.59
C THR A 230 7.81 -22.03 12.33
N GLY A 231 8.74 -21.71 11.41
CA GLY A 231 8.95 -22.46 10.18
C GLY A 231 9.79 -23.73 10.36
N VAL A 232 10.50 -23.87 11.48
CA VAL A 232 11.39 -25.02 11.75
C VAL A 232 10.99 -25.84 12.97
N ILE A 233 10.39 -25.21 13.97
CA ILE A 233 9.90 -25.88 15.16
C ILE A 233 8.47 -25.45 15.46
N LYS A 234 7.74 -26.28 16.21
CA LYS A 234 6.43 -25.93 16.77
C LYS A 234 6.66 -25.30 18.15
N PRO A 235 6.52 -23.97 18.32
CA PRO A 235 6.84 -23.34 19.59
C PRO A 235 5.81 -23.73 20.66
N ASP A 236 6.31 -24.07 21.85
CA ASP A 236 5.50 -24.18 23.05
C ASP A 236 5.31 -22.80 23.73
N LYS A 237 4.70 -22.80 24.91
CA LYS A 237 4.43 -21.57 25.67
C LYS A 237 5.71 -20.82 26.05
N GLU A 238 6.76 -21.51 26.46
CA GLU A 238 8.02 -20.88 26.89
C GLU A 238 8.74 -20.24 25.70
N ILE A 239 8.73 -20.91 24.55
CA ILE A 239 9.33 -20.39 23.33
C ILE A 239 8.52 -19.19 22.80
N TRP A 240 7.18 -19.25 22.83
CA TRP A 240 6.36 -18.08 22.46
C TRP A 240 6.61 -16.87 23.36
N ASN A 241 6.81 -17.09 24.67
CA ASN A 241 7.24 -16.04 25.61
C ASN A 241 8.59 -15.44 25.19
N ALA A 242 9.59 -16.26 24.87
CA ALA A 242 10.90 -15.78 24.41
C ALA A 242 10.80 -14.98 23.10
N ILE A 243 10.01 -15.45 22.13
CA ILE A 243 9.80 -14.77 20.84
C ILE A 243 9.10 -13.42 21.02
N LEU A 244 8.12 -13.33 21.92
CA LEU A 244 7.29 -12.13 22.10
C LEU A 244 8.12 -10.87 22.36
N HIS A 245 9.16 -10.95 23.20
CA HIS A 245 9.97 -9.80 23.59
C HIS A 245 10.88 -9.23 22.49
N GLN A 246 11.05 -9.97 21.39
CA GLN A 246 11.80 -9.54 20.22
C GLN A 246 10.91 -9.34 18.98
N MET A 247 9.59 -9.52 19.12
CA MET A 247 8.65 -9.48 18.01
C MET A 247 8.40 -8.02 17.57
N PRO A 248 8.63 -7.67 16.30
CA PRO A 248 8.20 -6.38 15.76
C PRO A 248 6.68 -6.22 15.88
N ILE A 249 6.20 -4.98 16.08
CA ILE A 249 4.76 -4.71 16.29
C ILE A 249 3.85 -5.29 15.19
N PHE A 250 4.28 -5.28 13.93
CA PHE A 250 3.50 -5.88 12.83
C PHE A 250 3.36 -7.39 12.98
N ALA A 251 4.44 -8.06 13.40
CA ALA A 251 4.41 -9.48 13.72
C ALA A 251 3.54 -9.74 14.95
N LEU A 252 3.59 -8.87 15.97
CA LEU A 252 2.74 -8.97 17.16
C LEU A 252 1.27 -8.96 16.78
N LEU A 253 0.83 -7.97 16.00
CA LEU A 253 -0.56 -7.86 15.52
C LEU A 253 -1.03 -9.13 14.81
N ARG A 254 -0.21 -9.69 13.92
CA ARG A 254 -0.53 -10.91 13.17
C ARG A 254 -0.59 -12.16 14.04
N ASN A 255 0.04 -12.15 15.22
CA ASN A 255 0.15 -13.31 16.10
C ASN A 255 -0.65 -13.22 17.39
N LEU A 256 -1.43 -12.16 17.64
CA LEU A 256 -2.23 -12.01 18.88
C LEU A 256 -3.10 -13.25 19.19
N ASN A 257 -3.81 -13.77 18.19
CA ASN A 257 -4.63 -14.99 18.35
C ASN A 257 -3.80 -16.26 18.56
N THR A 258 -2.58 -16.30 18.02
CA THR A 258 -1.66 -17.43 18.24
C THR A 258 -1.10 -17.39 19.66
N LEU A 259 -0.73 -16.21 20.16
CA LEU A 259 -0.29 -16.00 21.54
C LEU A 259 -1.40 -16.32 22.56
N ASP A 260 -2.66 -16.01 22.23
CA ASP A 260 -3.81 -16.39 23.07
C ASP A 260 -3.96 -17.91 23.17
N ARG A 261 -3.94 -18.61 22.02
CA ARG A 261 -3.99 -20.08 21.97
C ARG A 261 -2.81 -20.75 22.67
N ALA A 262 -1.64 -20.12 22.65
CA ALA A 262 -0.44 -20.60 23.35
C ALA A 262 -0.45 -20.31 24.86
N GLY A 263 -1.43 -19.55 25.37
CA GLY A 263 -1.53 -19.19 26.78
C GLY A 263 -0.49 -18.15 27.24
N VAL A 264 0.08 -17.39 26.31
CA VAL A 264 1.13 -16.37 26.55
C VAL A 264 0.56 -14.96 26.67
N LEU A 265 -0.58 -14.72 26.04
CA LEU A 265 -1.13 -13.39 25.85
C LEU A 265 -1.44 -12.65 27.17
N ASP A 266 -2.18 -13.30 28.08
CA ASP A 266 -2.62 -12.67 29.32
C ASP A 266 -1.48 -12.44 30.33
N GLU A 267 -0.44 -13.30 30.32
CA GLU A 267 0.75 -13.16 31.17
C GLU A 267 1.60 -11.94 30.80
N ASN A 268 1.54 -11.52 29.54
CA ASN A 268 2.33 -10.42 29.00
C ASN A 268 1.48 -9.18 28.72
N ARG A 269 0.33 -9.04 29.40
CA ARG A 269 -0.64 -7.97 29.17
C ARG A 269 -0.02 -6.58 29.18
N GLU A 270 0.76 -6.28 30.21
CA GLU A 270 1.41 -4.97 30.38
C GLU A 270 2.41 -4.70 29.27
N TYR A 271 3.27 -5.68 28.97
CA TYR A 271 4.23 -5.59 27.88
C TYR A 271 3.53 -5.36 26.54
N ILE A 272 2.55 -6.19 26.17
CA ILE A 272 1.82 -6.08 24.90
C ILE A 272 1.11 -4.73 24.78
N THR A 273 0.44 -4.28 25.85
CA THR A 273 -0.25 -2.99 25.86
C THR A 273 0.73 -1.84 25.68
N SER A 274 1.87 -1.87 26.39
CA SER A 274 2.92 -0.85 26.24
C SER A 274 3.49 -0.80 24.82
N VAL A 275 3.67 -1.96 24.17
CA VAL A 275 4.17 -2.02 22.78
C VAL A 275 3.15 -1.49 21.79
N LEU A 276 1.87 -1.83 21.95
CA LEU A 276 0.80 -1.41 21.03
C LEU A 276 0.48 0.08 21.14
N ASN A 277 0.69 0.68 22.32
CA ASN A 277 0.35 2.07 22.61
C ASN A 277 1.57 2.99 22.75
N ASP A 278 2.74 2.58 22.24
CA ASP A 278 3.96 3.40 22.19
C ASP A 278 3.94 4.27 20.91
N PRO A 279 3.75 5.61 21.04
CA PRO A 279 3.64 6.48 19.87
C PRO A 279 4.89 6.49 19.01
N GLU A 280 6.08 6.37 19.60
CA GLU A 280 7.33 6.34 18.85
C GLU A 280 7.46 5.06 18.04
N ARG A 281 7.12 3.91 18.63
CA ARG A 281 7.12 2.63 17.91
C ARG A 281 6.11 2.64 16.78
N LEU A 282 4.90 3.15 17.02
CA LEU A 282 3.86 3.26 16.00
C LEU A 282 4.33 4.12 14.83
N ALA A 283 4.84 5.33 15.10
CA ALA A 283 5.37 6.23 14.09
C ALA A 283 6.53 5.62 13.28
N LYS A 284 7.49 4.98 13.96
CA LYS A 284 8.64 4.32 13.31
C LYS A 284 8.23 3.08 12.51
N SER A 285 7.20 2.36 12.95
CA SER A 285 6.77 1.11 12.32
C SER A 285 6.10 1.32 10.97
N LYS A 286 5.57 2.53 10.71
CA LYS A 286 4.76 2.88 9.54
C LYS A 286 3.61 1.88 9.30
N ILE A 287 3.16 1.18 10.35
CA ILE A 287 2.05 0.24 10.21
C ILE A 287 0.80 1.03 9.99
N LEU A 288 0.05 0.66 8.95
CA LEU A 288 -1.21 1.30 8.75
C LEU A 288 -2.32 0.93 9.74
N PRO A 289 -3.27 1.84 9.95
CA PRO A 289 -4.47 1.61 10.75
C PRO A 289 -5.23 0.32 10.41
N PHE A 290 -5.42 -0.03 9.13
CA PHE A 290 -6.18 -1.24 8.76
C PHE A 290 -5.58 -2.54 9.31
N ARG A 291 -4.24 -2.59 9.50
CA ARG A 291 -3.60 -3.76 10.10
C ARG A 291 -4.05 -3.97 11.53
N PHE A 292 -4.33 -2.89 12.24
CA PHE A 292 -4.95 -2.93 13.57
C PHE A 292 -6.43 -3.30 13.49
N VAL A 293 -7.16 -2.82 12.48
CA VAL A 293 -8.58 -3.17 12.26
C VAL A 293 -8.75 -4.68 12.07
N THR A 294 -7.95 -5.29 11.18
CA THR A 294 -7.99 -6.74 10.96
C THR A 294 -7.70 -7.49 12.26
N ALA A 295 -6.69 -7.07 13.03
CA ALA A 295 -6.39 -7.67 14.32
C ALA A 295 -7.54 -7.51 15.32
N PHE A 296 -8.18 -6.33 15.36
CA PHE A 296 -9.28 -6.00 16.27
C PHE A 296 -10.52 -6.87 16.07
N TYR A 297 -10.89 -7.16 14.82
CA TYR A 297 -12.01 -8.08 14.53
C TYR A 297 -11.66 -9.55 14.77
N GLN A 298 -10.37 -9.91 14.72
CA GLN A 298 -9.92 -11.28 14.91
C GLN A 298 -9.75 -11.67 16.39
N VAL A 299 -9.48 -10.71 17.27
CA VAL A 299 -9.24 -10.95 18.70
C VAL A 299 -10.54 -10.92 19.52
N LYS A 300 -10.60 -11.76 20.56
CA LYS A 300 -11.79 -11.87 21.44
C LYS A 300 -11.65 -11.11 22.76
N LYS A 301 -10.43 -11.00 23.28
CA LYS A 301 -10.15 -10.44 24.61
C LYS A 301 -10.42 -8.93 24.63
N ALA A 302 -11.26 -8.49 25.57
CA ALA A 302 -11.68 -7.09 25.68
C ALA A 302 -10.51 -6.12 25.82
N TRP A 303 -9.50 -6.47 26.63
CA TRP A 303 -8.36 -5.59 26.87
C TRP A 303 -7.44 -5.43 25.66
N ILE A 304 -7.34 -6.45 24.80
CA ILE A 304 -6.64 -6.31 23.53
C ILE A 304 -7.42 -5.39 22.61
N LYS A 305 -8.75 -5.53 22.56
CA LYS A 305 -9.60 -4.62 21.80
C LYS A 305 -9.42 -3.17 22.26
N ASP A 306 -9.33 -2.93 23.56
CA ASP A 306 -9.06 -1.60 24.12
C ASP A 306 -7.67 -1.08 23.74
N ALA A 307 -6.63 -1.91 23.83
CA ALA A 307 -5.29 -1.54 23.38
C ALA A 307 -5.27 -1.21 21.87
N LEU A 308 -5.94 -2.00 21.05
CA LEU A 308 -6.03 -1.76 19.60
C LEU A 308 -6.83 -0.51 19.26
N ARG A 309 -7.88 -0.17 20.01
CA ARG A 309 -8.59 1.12 19.87
C ARG A 309 -7.63 2.28 20.06
N GLN A 310 -6.85 2.27 21.13
CA GLN A 310 -5.87 3.32 21.41
C GLN A 310 -4.76 3.37 20.36
N ALA A 311 -4.23 2.21 19.95
CA ALA A 311 -3.21 2.12 18.91
C ALA A 311 -3.70 2.73 17.58
N VAL A 312 -4.97 2.52 17.23
CA VAL A 312 -5.59 3.12 16.05
C VAL A 312 -5.65 4.64 16.15
N GLU A 313 -6.11 5.21 17.27
CA GLU A 313 -6.10 6.67 17.47
C GLU A 313 -4.68 7.25 17.31
N LEU A 314 -3.69 6.67 18.00
CA LEU A 314 -2.29 7.12 17.95
C LEU A 314 -1.69 7.00 16.54
N THR A 315 -2.05 5.97 15.79
CA THR A 315 -1.57 5.78 14.42
C THR A 315 -2.15 6.85 13.50
N PHE A 316 -3.44 7.18 13.67
CA PHE A 316 -4.08 8.23 12.89
C PHE A 316 -3.59 9.63 13.27
N ASP A 317 -3.27 9.89 14.55
CA ASP A 317 -2.74 11.18 14.99
C ASP A 317 -1.47 11.60 14.23
N ASN A 318 -0.63 10.64 13.84
CA ASN A 318 0.59 10.88 13.05
C ASN A 318 0.34 11.33 11.61
N LEU A 319 -0.90 11.25 11.10
CA LEU A 319 -1.22 11.65 9.73
C LEU A 319 -1.44 13.16 9.60
N PRO A 320 -1.16 13.73 8.42
CA PRO A 320 -1.38 15.16 8.18
C PRO A 320 -2.86 15.52 8.27
N ASP A 321 -3.14 16.75 8.73
CA ASP A 321 -4.47 17.33 8.68
C ASP A 321 -4.92 17.60 7.25
N ILE A 322 -6.24 17.62 7.05
CA ILE A 322 -6.88 17.91 5.75
C ILE A 322 -7.26 19.39 5.72
N PRO A 323 -6.60 20.23 4.90
CA PRO A 323 -6.92 21.65 4.87
C PRO A 323 -8.23 21.90 4.11
N GLY A 324 -8.96 22.92 4.55
CA GLY A 324 -10.26 23.29 3.98
C GLY A 324 -11.41 22.46 4.54
N LYS A 325 -12.63 22.94 4.32
CA LYS A 325 -13.85 22.27 4.78
C LYS A 325 -14.10 21.04 3.91
N THR A 326 -14.16 19.86 4.54
CA THR A 326 -14.18 18.58 3.81
C THR A 326 -15.45 17.78 4.12
N ALA A 327 -16.18 17.38 3.10
CA ALA A 327 -17.26 16.40 3.21
C ALA A 327 -16.73 14.99 2.94
N VAL A 328 -16.99 14.07 3.86
CA VAL A 328 -16.64 12.65 3.76
C VAL A 328 -17.94 11.86 3.65
N PHE A 329 -18.07 11.10 2.57
CA PHE A 329 -19.22 10.27 2.24
C PHE A 329 -18.81 8.81 2.24
N LEU A 330 -19.50 8.01 3.04
CA LEU A 330 -19.31 6.57 3.09
C LEU A 330 -20.52 5.85 2.52
N ASP A 331 -20.29 5.08 1.48
CA ASP A 331 -21.27 4.16 0.94
C ASP A 331 -21.54 3.03 1.94
N VAL A 332 -22.81 2.83 2.26
CA VAL A 332 -23.28 1.76 3.15
C VAL A 332 -24.25 0.83 2.43
N SER A 333 -24.18 0.74 1.10
CA SER A 333 -24.96 -0.21 0.30
C SER A 333 -24.63 -1.67 0.59
N GLU A 334 -25.51 -2.60 0.21
CA GLU A 334 -25.30 -4.04 0.42
C GLU A 334 -24.03 -4.58 -0.25
N SER A 335 -23.57 -3.98 -1.36
CA SER A 335 -22.35 -4.40 -2.05
C SER A 335 -21.07 -4.05 -1.28
N MET A 336 -21.16 -3.12 -0.32
CA MET A 336 -20.08 -2.77 0.60
C MET A 336 -19.96 -3.73 1.80
N ASP A 337 -20.82 -4.75 1.96
CA ASP A 337 -20.84 -5.58 3.18
C ASP A 337 -19.51 -6.28 3.50
N GLY A 338 -19.32 -6.62 4.78
CA GLY A 338 -18.14 -7.34 5.27
C GLY A 338 -16.90 -6.45 5.42
N ASP A 339 -15.77 -6.89 4.86
CA ASP A 339 -14.47 -6.25 5.07
C ASP A 339 -14.36 -4.88 4.36
N TYR A 340 -15.12 -4.67 3.29
CA TYR A 340 -15.20 -3.40 2.57
C TYR A 340 -15.78 -2.30 3.47
N LEU A 341 -16.97 -2.51 4.04
CA LEU A 341 -17.60 -1.54 4.93
C LEU A 341 -16.79 -1.34 6.21
N ARG A 342 -16.20 -2.40 6.79
CA ARG A 342 -15.33 -2.27 7.98
C ARG A 342 -14.14 -1.36 7.70
N THR A 343 -13.48 -1.56 6.56
CA THR A 343 -12.31 -0.76 6.17
C THR A 343 -12.74 0.67 5.82
N GLY A 344 -13.79 0.82 5.01
CA GLY A 344 -14.35 2.11 4.62
C GLY A 344 -14.80 2.94 5.82
N SER A 345 -15.46 2.32 6.81
CA SER A 345 -15.94 2.98 8.03
C SER A 345 -14.82 3.57 8.87
N VAL A 346 -13.81 2.76 9.19
CA VAL A 346 -12.65 3.20 9.98
C VAL A 346 -11.95 4.35 9.28
N PHE A 347 -11.79 4.25 7.97
CA PHE A 347 -11.12 5.26 7.18
C PHE A 347 -11.91 6.56 7.06
N ALA A 348 -13.20 6.47 6.77
CA ALA A 348 -14.08 7.61 6.64
C ALA A 348 -14.16 8.39 7.97
N LEU A 349 -14.25 7.69 9.10
CA LEU A 349 -14.23 8.30 10.44
C LEU A 349 -12.88 8.94 10.77
N ALA A 350 -11.77 8.32 10.36
CA ALA A 350 -10.45 8.91 10.54
C ALA A 350 -10.24 10.18 9.72
N LEU A 351 -10.64 10.18 8.45
CA LEU A 351 -10.65 11.38 7.60
C LEU A 351 -11.49 12.48 8.23
N TYR A 352 -12.68 12.14 8.72
CA TYR A 352 -13.56 13.07 9.41
C TYR A 352 -12.87 13.68 10.64
N LYS A 353 -12.25 12.87 11.51
CA LYS A 353 -11.50 13.39 12.65
C LYS A 353 -10.35 14.33 12.24
N LYS A 354 -9.68 14.05 11.11
CA LYS A 354 -8.62 14.90 10.54
C LYS A 354 -9.09 16.22 9.93
N THR A 355 -10.40 16.44 9.86
CA THR A 355 -10.97 17.76 9.56
C THR A 355 -11.00 18.68 10.80
N ASN A 356 -10.69 18.15 11.98
CA ASN A 356 -10.67 18.88 13.26
C ASN A 356 -11.98 19.66 13.53
N GLY A 357 -13.13 19.01 13.25
CA GLY A 357 -14.46 19.60 13.44
C GLY A 357 -14.93 20.53 12.31
N ASN A 358 -14.08 20.80 11.31
CA ASN A 358 -14.45 21.56 10.11
C ASN A 358 -14.83 20.63 8.94
N GLY A 359 -15.49 19.52 9.24
CA GLY A 359 -15.86 18.50 8.26
C GLY A 359 -17.31 18.07 8.38
N ILE A 360 -17.79 17.40 7.35
CA ILE A 360 -19.12 16.77 7.30
C ILE A 360 -18.89 15.29 7.10
N PHE A 361 -19.60 14.45 7.86
CA PHE A 361 -19.57 13.01 7.67
C PHE A 361 -20.99 12.51 7.44
N TRP A 362 -21.23 11.96 6.25
CA TRP A 362 -22.50 11.33 5.92
C TRP A 362 -22.27 9.90 5.44
N THR A 363 -23.23 9.03 5.75
CA THR A 363 -23.35 7.72 5.12
C THR A 363 -24.45 7.77 4.07
N PHE A 364 -24.37 6.93 3.03
CA PHE A 364 -25.41 6.90 2.01
C PHE A 364 -25.67 5.50 1.45
N ASP A 365 -26.93 5.27 1.09
CA ASP A 365 -27.39 4.18 0.23
C ASP A 365 -28.05 4.80 -1.02
N THR A 366 -29.34 4.58 -1.23
CA THR A 366 -30.23 5.43 -2.05
C THR A 366 -30.62 6.77 -1.39
N ARG A 367 -30.33 6.92 -0.09
CA ARG A 367 -30.62 8.08 0.75
C ARG A 367 -29.37 8.48 1.53
N VAL A 368 -29.36 9.71 2.02
CA VAL A 368 -28.24 10.26 2.81
C VAL A 368 -28.63 10.28 4.29
N TYR A 369 -27.73 9.81 5.14
CA TYR A 369 -27.88 9.79 6.58
C TYR A 369 -26.75 10.57 7.24
N ASP A 370 -27.07 11.27 8.32
CA ASP A 370 -26.12 11.97 9.16
C ASP A 370 -26.00 11.23 10.50
N PRO A 371 -24.99 10.36 10.67
CA PRO A 371 -24.80 9.61 11.90
C PRO A 371 -24.17 10.45 13.02
N GLN A 372 -23.78 11.70 12.75
CA GLN A 372 -23.22 12.65 13.73
C GLN A 372 -22.11 12.04 14.61
N PRO A 373 -21.01 11.54 13.99
CA PRO A 373 -19.93 10.93 14.74
C PRO A 373 -19.26 11.90 15.72
N SER A 374 -18.89 11.39 16.89
CA SER A 374 -18.16 12.10 17.93
C SER A 374 -16.70 12.28 17.52
N MET A 375 -16.15 13.47 17.76
CA MET A 375 -14.71 13.75 17.57
C MET A 375 -13.84 13.03 18.61
N TYR A 376 -14.43 12.65 19.76
CA TYR A 376 -13.70 12.10 20.91
C TYR A 376 -13.85 10.58 21.05
N ASP A 377 -14.91 9.99 20.51
CA ASP A 377 -15.14 8.55 20.60
C ASP A 377 -14.17 7.79 19.70
N SER A 378 -13.78 6.57 20.09
CA SER A 378 -12.87 5.76 19.29
C SER A 378 -13.40 5.50 17.87
N ILE A 379 -12.53 5.64 16.88
CA ILE A 379 -12.79 5.36 15.46
C ILE A 379 -13.35 3.94 15.31
N LEU A 380 -12.72 2.93 15.94
CA LEU A 380 -13.17 1.53 15.83
C LEU A 380 -14.57 1.34 16.44
N THR A 381 -14.83 1.93 17.60
CA THR A 381 -16.13 1.81 18.27
C THR A 381 -17.25 2.45 17.46
N GLN A 382 -16.97 3.59 16.81
CA GLN A 382 -17.92 4.25 15.92
C GLN A 382 -18.13 3.45 14.62
N ALA A 383 -17.05 2.90 14.05
CA ALA A 383 -17.10 2.07 12.85
C ALA A 383 -17.91 0.78 13.05
N GLU A 384 -17.82 0.14 14.23
CA GLU A 384 -18.61 -1.06 14.57
C GLU A 384 -20.14 -0.83 14.54
N ARG A 385 -20.60 0.43 14.60
CA ARG A 385 -22.04 0.78 14.55
C ARG A 385 -22.57 1.03 13.14
N ILE A 386 -21.69 1.03 12.12
CA ILE A 386 -22.06 1.27 10.74
C ILE A 386 -22.39 -0.06 10.08
N GLU A 387 -23.60 -0.17 9.54
CA GLU A 387 -24.14 -1.40 8.93
C GLU A 387 -24.56 -1.16 7.48
N ALA A 388 -24.29 -2.16 6.64
CA ALA A 388 -24.66 -2.19 5.22
C ALA A 388 -26.18 -2.35 5.05
N ARG A 389 -26.75 -1.72 4.02
CA ARG A 389 -28.18 -1.70 3.73
C ARG A 389 -28.49 -1.20 2.31
N GLY A 390 -29.52 -1.75 1.68
CA GLY A 390 -30.15 -1.14 0.50
C GLY A 390 -29.29 -1.06 -0.77
N GLY A 391 -29.77 -0.27 -1.74
CA GLY A 391 -29.09 0.00 -3.02
C GLY A 391 -28.17 1.24 -2.99
N THR A 392 -27.68 1.68 -4.15
CA THR A 392 -26.56 2.63 -4.23
C THR A 392 -26.88 3.81 -5.16
N ASP A 393 -27.00 5.02 -4.58
CA ASP A 393 -27.05 6.29 -5.29
C ASP A 393 -25.87 7.18 -4.86
N THR A 394 -24.79 7.10 -5.63
CA THR A 394 -23.56 7.87 -5.35
C THR A 394 -23.74 9.37 -5.53
N GLY A 395 -24.76 9.82 -6.28
CA GLY A 395 -25.07 11.25 -6.45
C GLY A 395 -25.85 11.87 -5.30
N ALA A 396 -26.58 11.07 -4.52
CA ALA A 396 -27.43 11.53 -3.41
C ALA A 396 -26.72 12.46 -2.41
N PRO A 397 -25.52 12.15 -1.87
CA PRO A 397 -24.85 13.02 -0.91
C PRO A 397 -24.43 14.37 -1.51
N VAL A 398 -24.00 14.40 -2.77
CA VAL A 398 -23.63 15.64 -3.47
C VAL A 398 -24.85 16.48 -3.80
N GLU A 399 -25.95 15.83 -4.21
CA GLU A 399 -27.21 16.53 -4.43
C GLU A 399 -27.70 17.20 -3.14
N LYS A 400 -27.60 16.50 -2.00
CA LYS A 400 -27.96 17.05 -0.69
C LYS A 400 -27.10 18.26 -0.33
N LEU A 401 -25.76 18.19 -0.46
CA LEU A 401 -24.89 19.35 -0.23
C LEU A 401 -25.34 20.57 -1.04
N ARG A 402 -25.68 20.35 -2.31
CA ARG A 402 -26.11 21.41 -3.22
C ARG A 402 -27.46 21.99 -2.81
N LYS A 403 -28.46 21.14 -2.52
CA LYS A 403 -29.80 21.57 -2.11
C LYS A 403 -29.77 22.36 -0.80
N ASP A 404 -28.92 21.95 0.12
CA ASP A 404 -28.76 22.58 1.43
C ASP A 404 -27.82 23.81 1.38
N ASN A 405 -27.27 24.16 0.20
CA ASN A 405 -26.30 25.24 -0.01
C ASN A 405 -25.07 25.17 0.90
N VAL A 406 -24.58 23.95 1.17
CA VAL A 406 -23.46 23.73 2.06
C VAL A 406 -22.15 23.86 1.29
N TYR A 407 -21.36 24.89 1.61
CA TYR A 407 -20.02 25.09 1.05
C TYR A 407 -19.01 24.09 1.62
N VAL A 408 -18.25 23.43 0.74
CA VAL A 408 -17.08 22.59 1.05
C VAL A 408 -15.97 22.81 0.02
N ASP A 409 -14.72 22.71 0.47
CA ASP A 409 -13.52 22.78 -0.38
C ASP A 409 -13.20 21.40 -0.97
N ASN A 410 -13.44 20.33 -0.21
CA ASN A 410 -13.15 18.96 -0.64
C ASN A 410 -14.38 18.05 -0.43
N ILE A 411 -14.57 17.11 -1.35
CA ILE A 411 -15.51 15.99 -1.24
C ILE A 411 -14.67 14.71 -1.30
N ILE A 412 -14.85 13.80 -0.34
CA ILE A 412 -14.24 12.47 -0.35
C ILE A 412 -15.38 11.47 -0.32
N ILE A 413 -15.47 10.59 -1.32
CA ILE A 413 -16.47 9.53 -1.40
C ILE A 413 -15.78 8.17 -1.38
N ILE A 414 -16.23 7.28 -0.51
CA ILE A 414 -15.71 5.92 -0.33
C ILE A 414 -16.82 4.96 -0.72
N THR A 415 -16.62 4.18 -1.78
CA THR A 415 -17.64 3.33 -2.43
C THR A 415 -16.97 2.19 -3.18
N ASP A 416 -17.75 1.22 -3.65
CA ASP A 416 -17.34 0.19 -4.61
C ASP A 416 -17.78 0.51 -6.05
N GLU A 417 -18.28 1.74 -6.27
CA GLU A 417 -18.76 2.29 -7.53
C GLU A 417 -19.93 1.54 -8.18
N GLN A 418 -20.61 0.66 -7.47
CA GLN A 418 -21.76 -0.09 -7.99
C GLN A 418 -23.07 0.72 -7.95
N GLN A 419 -23.05 1.91 -8.54
CA GLN A 419 -24.26 2.71 -8.69
C GLN A 419 -25.32 1.92 -9.48
N ASN A 420 -26.49 1.73 -8.87
CA ASN A 420 -27.60 0.97 -9.46
C ASN A 420 -28.89 1.80 -9.61
N THR A 421 -28.93 3.02 -9.06
CA THR A 421 -30.06 3.93 -9.15
C THR A 421 -29.62 5.39 -9.05
N GLY A 422 -30.58 6.32 -9.17
CA GLY A 422 -30.38 7.73 -8.86
C GLY A 422 -29.64 8.55 -9.92
N SER A 423 -29.03 9.66 -9.50
CA SER A 423 -28.33 10.58 -10.40
C SER A 423 -26.83 10.24 -10.41
N PRO A 424 -26.16 10.23 -11.58
CA PRO A 424 -24.72 9.97 -11.62
C PRO A 424 -23.94 10.96 -10.75
N PHE A 425 -23.01 10.47 -9.93
CA PHE A 425 -22.18 11.30 -9.03
C PHE A 425 -21.61 12.54 -9.74
N TYR A 426 -21.01 12.37 -10.92
CA TYR A 426 -20.41 13.48 -11.66
C TYR A 426 -21.41 14.57 -12.05
N LYS A 427 -22.65 14.19 -12.39
CA LYS A 427 -23.69 15.14 -12.78
C LYS A 427 -24.06 16.04 -11.61
N GLU A 428 -24.16 15.49 -10.41
CA GLU A 428 -24.40 16.28 -9.20
C GLU A 428 -23.18 17.10 -8.78
N LEU A 429 -21.97 16.56 -8.95
CA LEU A 429 -20.71 17.27 -8.70
C LEU A 429 -20.54 18.49 -9.60
N GLU A 430 -20.84 18.38 -10.90
CA GLU A 430 -20.82 19.53 -11.82
C GLU A 430 -21.82 20.60 -11.39
N LYS A 431 -23.05 20.21 -11.06
CA LYS A 431 -24.07 21.16 -10.58
C LYS A 431 -23.61 21.84 -9.30
N TYR A 432 -23.05 21.08 -8.36
CA TYR A 432 -22.51 21.61 -7.11
C TYR A 432 -21.38 22.63 -7.38
N ARG A 433 -20.40 22.30 -8.23
CA ARG A 433 -19.31 23.21 -8.58
C ARG A 433 -19.80 24.49 -9.26
N ARG A 434 -20.79 24.39 -10.15
CA ARG A 434 -21.36 25.56 -10.84
C ARG A 434 -22.13 26.49 -9.91
N SER A 435 -22.79 25.94 -8.88
CA SER A 435 -23.71 26.71 -8.04
C SER A 435 -23.14 27.11 -6.68
N ILE A 436 -22.20 26.34 -6.12
CA ILE A 436 -21.69 26.51 -4.76
C ILE A 436 -20.20 26.84 -4.76
N ASN A 437 -19.35 25.97 -5.31
CA ASN A 437 -17.89 26.17 -5.29
C ASN A 437 -17.21 25.58 -6.53
N PRO A 438 -16.81 26.40 -7.53
CA PRO A 438 -16.16 25.93 -8.76
C PRO A 438 -14.84 25.20 -8.54
N ASN A 439 -14.18 25.45 -7.41
CA ASN A 439 -12.85 24.92 -7.09
C ASN A 439 -12.89 23.64 -6.23
N THR A 440 -14.07 23.11 -5.90
CA THR A 440 -14.18 21.93 -5.05
C THR A 440 -13.41 20.74 -5.62
N LYS A 441 -12.49 20.19 -4.84
CA LYS A 441 -11.78 18.95 -5.18
C LYS A 441 -12.62 17.75 -4.76
N ALA A 442 -12.64 16.70 -5.57
CA ALA A 442 -13.31 15.44 -5.25
C ALA A 442 -12.30 14.29 -5.23
N PHE A 443 -12.45 13.37 -4.27
CA PHE A 443 -11.63 12.18 -4.12
C PHE A 443 -12.57 10.98 -4.10
N VAL A 444 -12.47 10.12 -5.11
CA VAL A 444 -13.23 8.88 -5.22
C VAL A 444 -12.32 7.74 -4.78
N ILE A 445 -12.70 7.07 -3.72
CA ILE A 445 -11.92 6.00 -3.09
C ILE A 445 -12.69 4.73 -3.34
N ASP A 446 -12.28 4.05 -4.41
CA ASP A 446 -12.84 2.78 -4.82
C ASP A 446 -12.18 1.68 -4.01
N ILE A 447 -12.95 1.09 -3.10
CA ILE A 447 -12.45 0.02 -2.23
C ILE A 447 -12.59 -1.36 -2.87
N ALA A 448 -13.27 -1.46 -4.01
CA ALA A 448 -13.49 -2.70 -4.73
C ALA A 448 -12.61 -2.77 -6.00
N PRO A 449 -12.35 -3.97 -6.55
CA PRO A 449 -11.48 -4.16 -7.71
C PRO A 449 -12.15 -3.82 -9.05
N TYR A 450 -13.29 -3.13 -9.06
CA TYR A 450 -14.09 -2.92 -10.25
C TYR A 450 -13.56 -1.74 -11.10
N ARG A 451 -13.69 -1.84 -12.42
CA ARG A 451 -13.06 -0.92 -13.39
C ARG A 451 -14.01 0.12 -13.97
N SER A 452 -14.94 0.61 -13.18
CA SER A 452 -15.73 1.78 -13.54
C SER A 452 -15.08 3.04 -12.97
N SER A 453 -15.40 4.20 -13.57
CA SER A 453 -15.04 5.51 -13.05
C SER A 453 -16.28 6.37 -13.17
N MET A 454 -16.88 6.74 -12.04
CA MET A 454 -18.03 7.64 -11.99
C MET A 454 -17.81 9.04 -12.62
N VAL A 455 -16.57 9.49 -12.80
CA VAL A 455 -16.20 10.85 -13.24
C VAL A 455 -15.25 10.79 -14.45
N PRO A 456 -15.39 11.72 -15.41
CA PRO A 456 -14.53 11.74 -16.58
C PRO A 456 -13.08 12.10 -16.25
N PRO A 457 -12.12 11.49 -16.95
CA PRO A 457 -10.69 11.73 -16.77
C PRO A 457 -10.20 13.19 -16.87
N THR A 458 -10.95 14.06 -17.57
CA THR A 458 -10.67 15.48 -17.78
C THR A 458 -10.96 16.38 -16.58
N ASP A 459 -11.71 15.88 -15.61
CA ASP A 459 -11.96 16.63 -14.40
C ASP A 459 -10.71 16.65 -13.54
N LYS A 460 -9.89 17.68 -13.73
CA LYS A 460 -8.62 17.88 -13.02
C LYS A 460 -8.79 18.07 -11.52
N ASN A 461 -10.01 18.36 -11.08
CA ASN A 461 -10.34 18.53 -9.67
C ASN A 461 -10.91 17.25 -9.07
N THR A 462 -10.93 16.12 -9.79
CA THR A 462 -11.37 14.84 -9.24
C THR A 462 -10.26 13.79 -9.34
N HIS A 463 -10.03 13.09 -8.24
CA HIS A 463 -8.94 12.15 -8.05
C HIS A 463 -9.47 10.77 -7.69
N TYR A 464 -9.09 9.75 -8.47
CA TYR A 464 -9.44 8.36 -8.19
C TYR A 464 -8.34 7.68 -7.43
N ILE A 465 -8.73 6.95 -6.40
CA ILE A 465 -7.86 6.18 -5.57
C ILE A 465 -8.41 4.76 -5.55
N TYR A 466 -7.77 3.89 -6.33
CA TYR A 466 -8.18 2.50 -6.47
C TYR A 466 -7.49 1.63 -5.44
N GLY A 467 -8.30 0.83 -4.75
CA GLY A 467 -7.87 0.00 -3.65
C GLY A 467 -7.44 0.81 -2.43
N TRP A 468 -7.19 0.09 -1.36
CA TRP A 468 -6.77 0.66 -0.09
C TRP A 468 -5.26 0.50 0.09
N SER A 469 -4.54 1.59 0.31
CA SER A 469 -3.10 1.56 0.62
C SER A 469 -2.66 2.67 1.57
N GLU A 470 -1.43 2.57 2.04
CA GLU A 470 -0.85 3.42 3.10
C GLU A 470 -0.73 4.88 2.69
N THR A 471 -0.77 5.09 1.38
CA THR A 471 -0.50 6.36 0.74
C THR A 471 -1.75 7.09 0.32
N VAL A 472 -2.94 6.51 0.50
CA VAL A 472 -4.20 7.17 0.18
C VAL A 472 -4.34 8.49 0.95
N LEU A 473 -4.02 8.48 2.25
CA LEU A 473 -4.11 9.67 3.11
C LEU A 473 -3.06 10.72 2.76
N GLU A 474 -1.80 10.30 2.62
CA GLU A 474 -0.72 11.19 2.18
C GLU A 474 -1.01 11.77 0.80
N TYR A 475 -1.51 10.95 -0.13
CA TYR A 475 -1.90 11.36 -1.47
C TYR A 475 -3.07 12.35 -1.46
N ILE A 476 -4.10 12.15 -0.63
CA ILE A 476 -5.19 13.13 -0.47
C ILE A 476 -4.60 14.45 0.04
N ALA A 477 -3.80 14.41 1.10
CA ALA A 477 -3.17 15.62 1.66
C ALA A 477 -2.25 16.33 0.64
N MET A 478 -1.48 15.59 -0.15
CA MET A 478 -0.61 16.12 -1.22
C MET A 478 -1.43 16.67 -2.39
N SER A 479 -2.47 15.96 -2.83
CA SER A 479 -3.36 16.36 -3.94
C SER A 479 -4.15 17.62 -3.60
N ILE A 480 -4.56 17.78 -2.34
CA ILE A 480 -5.19 19.01 -1.86
C ILE A 480 -4.21 20.19 -1.93
N LYS A 481 -2.90 19.96 -1.77
CA LYS A 481 -1.86 20.98 -2.01
C LYS A 481 -1.58 21.25 -3.51
N GLY A 482 -1.83 20.29 -4.41
CA GLY A 482 -1.88 20.45 -5.88
C GLY A 482 -0.98 19.50 -6.69
N TYR A 483 -1.40 19.07 -7.90
CA TYR A 483 -0.62 18.13 -8.74
C TYR A 483 0.60 18.73 -9.43
N GLY A 484 0.58 20.05 -9.69
CA GLY A 484 1.75 20.77 -10.19
C GLY A 484 2.96 20.50 -9.31
N SER A 485 2.77 20.52 -7.99
CA SER A 485 3.85 20.22 -7.06
C SER A 485 4.29 18.76 -7.12
N MET A 486 3.44 17.78 -7.47
CA MET A 486 3.86 16.36 -7.51
C MET A 486 4.69 16.04 -8.77
N ILE A 487 4.30 16.56 -9.94
CA ILE A 487 5.12 16.42 -11.16
C ILE A 487 6.42 17.21 -11.01
N GLU A 488 6.37 18.39 -10.39
CA GLU A 488 7.56 19.17 -10.03
C GLU A 488 8.44 18.42 -9.01
N ASP A 489 7.85 17.83 -7.97
CA ASP A 489 8.55 17.03 -6.95
C ASP A 489 9.23 15.82 -7.60
N ILE A 490 8.52 15.09 -8.47
CA ILE A 490 9.09 13.98 -9.25
C ILE A 490 10.20 14.53 -10.14
N GLY A 491 10.00 15.67 -10.79
CA GLY A 491 11.02 16.36 -11.59
C GLY A 491 12.27 16.73 -10.79
N GLN A 492 12.12 17.04 -9.51
CA GLN A 492 13.21 17.41 -8.59
C GLN A 492 13.91 16.21 -7.96
N ILE A 493 13.40 14.98 -8.10
CA ILE A 493 14.11 13.79 -7.62
C ILE A 493 15.47 13.69 -8.33
N GLU A 494 16.54 13.78 -7.54
CA GLU A 494 17.90 13.53 -8.02
C GLU A 494 18.11 12.04 -8.24
N ILE A 495 18.50 11.68 -9.46
CA ILE A 495 19.00 10.35 -9.78
C ILE A 495 20.51 10.43 -9.57
N GLY A 496 21.03 9.67 -8.59
CA GLY A 496 22.45 9.70 -8.22
C GLY A 496 23.41 9.53 -9.41
N GLN A 497 24.61 10.10 -9.30
CA GLN A 497 25.68 9.89 -10.29
C GLN A 497 26.21 8.45 -10.22
N ALA A 498 26.66 7.93 -11.38
CA ALA A 498 26.90 6.52 -11.65
C ALA A 498 28.02 5.88 -10.81
#